data_AF-A0A8T4N9I5-F1
#
_entry.id   AF-A0A8T4N9I5-F1
#
_cell.length_a   1.000
_cell.length_b   1.000
_cell.length_c   1.000
_cell.angle_alpha   90.00
_cell.angle_beta   90.00
_cell.angle_gamma   90.00
#
_symmetry.space_group_name_H-M   'P 1'
#
loop_
_entity.id
_entity.type
_entity.pdbx_description
1 polymer ?
#
loop_
_entity_poly.entity_id
_entity_poly.type
_entity_poly.pdbx_seq_one_letter_code
_entity_poly.pdbx_strand_id
1 'polypeptide(L)' 'MNKSDIPKFISAGLKRGLSIEEIKEHLLARGFFDCDISEAVNQLNLKEFTEKEKKPEPKKEETIEGWDKDLVDD' A
#
# COMPACT_ATOMS: atom_id res chain seq x y z
N MET A 1 1.91 -25.38 8.42
CA MET A 1 2.49 -24.08 8.03
C MET A 1 2.30 -23.16 9.22
N ASN A 2 3.36 -22.52 9.73
CA ASN A 2 3.25 -21.67 10.91
C ASN A 2 3.00 -20.21 10.51
N LYS A 3 2.54 -19.37 11.46
CA LYS A 3 2.34 -17.93 11.23
C LYS A 3 3.62 -17.25 10.70
N SER A 4 4.79 -17.71 11.14
CA SER A 4 6.09 -17.25 10.66
C SER A 4 6.43 -17.63 9.21
N ASP A 5 5.69 -18.56 8.59
CA ASP A 5 5.86 -18.95 7.19
C ASP A 5 4.97 -18.15 6.22
N ILE A 6 3.95 -17.45 6.73
CA ILE A 6 3.08 -16.58 5.94
C ILE A 6 3.89 -15.54 5.15
N PRO A 7 4.81 -14.75 5.76
CA PRO A 7 5.59 -13.77 5.01
C PRO A 7 6.51 -14.41 3.96
N LYS A 8 7.07 -15.59 4.24
CA LYS A 8 7.87 -16.33 3.24
C LYS A 8 7.02 -16.77 2.05
N PHE A 9 5.79 -17.20 2.31
CA PHE A 9 4.85 -17.61 1.27
C PHE A 9 4.38 -16.45 0.41
N ILE A 10 4.08 -15.30 1.03
CA ILE A 10 3.74 -14.07 0.32
C ILE A 10 4.91 -13.64 -0.57
N SER A 11 6.13 -13.57 0.00
CA SER A 11 7.33 -13.20 -0.78
C SER A 11 7.61 -14.18 -1.93
N ALA A 12 7.44 -15.48 -1.70
CA ALA A 12 7.60 -16.49 -2.75
C ALA A 12 6.51 -16.42 -3.83
N GLY A 13 5.27 -16.13 -3.45
CA GLY A 13 4.15 -15.93 -4.37
C GLY A 13 4.37 -14.71 -5.27
N LEU A 14 4.78 -13.59 -4.68
CA LEU A 14 5.11 -12.37 -5.41
C LEU A 14 6.28 -12.58 -6.38
N LYS A 15 7.33 -13.30 -5.96
CA LYS A 15 8.46 -13.66 -6.85
C LYS A 15 8.05 -14.54 -8.03
N ARG A 16 6.95 -15.28 -7.89
CA ARG A 16 6.37 -16.11 -8.96
C ARG A 16 5.39 -15.34 -9.85
N GLY A 17 5.14 -14.06 -9.54
CA GLY A 17 4.20 -13.22 -10.29
C GLY A 17 2.75 -13.37 -9.86
N LEU A 18 2.46 -14.02 -8.72
CA LEU A 18 1.10 -14.05 -8.18
C LEU A 18 0.74 -12.71 -7.54
N SER A 19 -0.54 -12.35 -7.62
CA SER A 19 -1.10 -11.18 -6.93
C SER A 19 -1.26 -11.44 -5.43
N ILE A 20 -1.19 -10.38 -4.63
CA ILE A 20 -1.46 -10.44 -3.17
C ILE A 20 -2.84 -11.08 -2.90
N GLU A 21 -3.85 -10.78 -3.71
CA GLU A 21 -5.20 -11.33 -3.58
C GLU A 21 -5.22 -12.86 -3.74
N GLU A 22 -4.58 -13.41 -4.77
CA GLU A 22 -4.49 -14.88 -4.93
C GLU A 22 -3.75 -15.53 -3.76
N ILE A 23 -2.65 -14.91 -3.33
CA ILE A 23 -1.87 -15.38 -2.18
C ILE A 23 -2.74 -15.36 -0.91
N LYS A 24 -3.56 -14.32 -0.74
CA LYS A 24 -4.51 -14.17 0.36
C LYS A 24 -5.58 -15.26 0.32
N GLU A 25 -6.20 -15.53 -0.83
CA GLU A 25 -7.17 -16.63 -0.99
C GLU A 25 -6.55 -17.99 -0.66
N HIS A 26 -5.32 -18.25 -1.10
CA HIS A 26 -4.59 -19.47 -0.74
C HIS A 26 -4.34 -19.62 0.76
N LEU A 27 -4.09 -18.51 1.47
CA LEU A 27 -3.89 -18.52 2.92
C LEU A 27 -5.22 -18.69 3.67
N LEU A 28 -6.29 -18.04 3.23
CA LEU A 28 -7.64 -18.22 3.76
C LEU A 28 -8.12 -19.67 3.59
N ALA A 29 -7.91 -20.27 2.42
CA ALA A 29 -8.26 -21.67 2.14
C ALA A 29 -7.47 -22.67 3.00
N ARG A 30 -6.32 -22.26 3.53
CA ARG A 30 -5.50 -23.04 4.48
C ARG A 30 -5.89 -22.84 5.94
N GLY A 31 -6.88 -22.00 6.24
CA GLY A 31 -7.37 -21.73 7.58
C GLY A 31 -6.63 -20.60 8.31
N PHE A 32 -5.88 -19.75 7.58
CA PHE A 32 -5.33 -18.52 8.15
C PHE A 32 -6.36 -17.40 8.12
N PHE A 33 -6.27 -16.47 9.06
CA PHE A 33 -7.17 -15.32 9.16
C PHE A 33 -6.60 -14.10 8.45
N ASP A 34 -7.49 -13.21 8.03
CA ASP A 34 -7.15 -11.94 7.40
C ASP A 34 -6.14 -11.13 8.22
N CYS A 35 -6.31 -11.11 9.56
CA CYS A 35 -5.39 -10.42 10.47
C CYS A 35 -3.95 -10.96 10.39
N ASP A 36 -3.77 -12.27 10.35
CA ASP A 36 -2.44 -12.90 10.25
C ASP A 36 -1.79 -12.60 8.89
N ILE A 37 -2.60 -12.58 7.83
CA ILE A 37 -2.15 -12.26 6.47
C ILE A 37 -1.75 -10.78 6.39
N SER A 38 -2.59 -9.89 6.90
CA SER A 38 -2.34 -8.45 6.93
C SER A 38 -1.10 -8.10 7.76
N GLU A 39 -0.89 -8.76 8.89
CA GLU A 39 0.32 -8.60 9.70
C GLU A 39 1.57 -9.00 8.92
N ALA A 40 1.53 -10.14 8.22
CA ALA A 40 2.63 -10.61 7.39
C ALA A 40 2.91 -9.69 6.18
N VAL A 41 1.86 -9.18 5.52
CA VAL A 41 1.99 -8.19 4.43
C VAL A 41 2.66 -6.91 4.96
N ASN A 42 2.24 -6.43 6.14
CA ASN A 42 2.81 -5.25 6.77
C ASN A 42 4.28 -5.45 7.18
N GLN A 43 4.64 -6.64 7.70
CA GLN A 43 6.02 -6.99 8.03
C GLN A 43 6.95 -7.01 6.82
N LEU A 44 6.45 -7.45 5.67
CA LEU A 44 7.21 -7.45 4.41
C LEU A 44 7.39 -6.03 3.83
N ASN A 45 6.88 -5.00 4.52
CA ASN A 45 6.90 -3.60 4.07
C ASN A 45 6.29 -3.45 2.66
N LEU A 46 5.35 -4.33 2.31
CA LEU A 46 4.56 -4.28 1.07
C LEU A 46 3.49 -3.18 1.14
N LYS A 47 3.78 -2.09 1.87
CA LYS A 47 2.94 -0.88 1.92
C LYS A 47 2.65 -0.34 0.51
N GLU A 48 3.57 -0.58 -0.43
CA GLU A 48 3.39 -0.23 -1.84
C GLU A 48 2.20 -0.94 -2.53
N PHE A 49 1.71 -2.04 -1.96
CA PHE A 49 0.50 -2.73 -2.44
C PHE A 49 -0.78 -2.28 -1.73
N THR A 50 -0.69 -1.86 -0.46
CA THR A 50 -1.83 -1.30 0.30
C THR A 50 -2.15 0.14 -0.09
N GLU A 51 -1.22 0.83 -0.75
CA GLU A 51 -1.37 2.24 -1.14
C GLU A 51 -1.88 2.43 -2.58
N LYS A 52 -2.31 1.37 -3.28
CA LYS A 52 -2.88 1.50 -4.64
C LYS A 52 -4.30 2.09 -4.70
N GLU A 53 -4.89 2.46 -3.56
CA GLU A 53 -6.09 3.32 -3.51
C GLU A 53 -5.79 4.73 -2.96
N LYS A 54 -4.52 5.16 -2.97
CA LYS A 54 -4.11 6.54 -2.69
C LYS A 54 -3.23 7.06 -3.82
N LYS A 55 -3.85 7.57 -4.88
CA LYS A 55 -3.20 8.50 -5.81
C LYS A 55 -3.95 9.84 -5.76
N PRO A 56 -3.31 11.01 -5.94
CA PRO A 56 -1.87 11.30 -6.03
C PRO A 56 -1.41 12.38 -5.01
N GLU A 57 -0.10 12.54 -4.90
CA GLU A 57 0.57 13.72 -4.34
C GLU A 57 -0.08 15.05 -4.79
N PRO A 58 -0.24 16.06 -3.91
CA PRO A 58 0.06 17.42 -4.30
C PRO A 58 1.57 17.62 -4.14
N LYS A 59 2.26 17.68 -5.27
CA LYS A 59 3.63 18.19 -5.33
C LYS A 59 3.71 19.50 -4.54
N LYS A 60 4.71 19.59 -3.67
CA LYS A 60 5.19 20.90 -3.19
C LYS A 60 5.73 21.65 -4.40
N GLU A 61 4.99 22.64 -4.88
CA GLU A 61 5.58 23.80 -5.54
C GLU A 61 5.48 24.96 -4.56
N GLU A 62 6.55 25.12 -3.79
CA GLU A 62 6.83 26.31 -3.01
C GLU A 62 7.74 27.19 -3.87
N THR A 63 7.20 28.12 -4.66
CA THR A 63 7.98 29.28 -5.17
C THR A 63 7.06 30.47 -5.55
N ILE A 64 6.82 31.33 -4.55
CA ILE A 64 6.88 32.82 -4.58
C ILE A 64 6.58 33.59 -5.89
N GLU A 65 5.52 34.41 -5.85
CA GLU A 65 5.45 35.83 -6.26
C GLU A 65 4.28 36.42 -5.43
N GLY A 66 4.45 37.32 -4.46
CA GLY A 66 5.14 38.59 -4.61
C GLY A 66 4.14 39.65 -5.08
N TRP A 67 3.31 40.15 -4.16
CA TRP A 67 2.73 41.50 -4.14
C TRP A 67 2.35 42.14 -5.48
N ASP A 68 1.06 42.26 -5.77
CA ASP A 68 0.56 43.55 -6.28
C ASP A 68 -0.87 43.82 -5.83
N LYS A 69 -1.05 45.06 -5.38
CA LYS A 69 -2.32 45.70 -5.04
C LYS A 69 -3.11 45.99 -6.32
N ASP A 70 -4.43 45.92 -6.23
CA ASP A 70 -5.40 46.92 -6.75
C ASP A 70 -6.76 46.21 -6.83
N LEU A 71 -7.77 46.55 -6.02
CA LEU A 71 -8.59 47.77 -5.94
C LEU A 71 -10.03 47.39 -6.36
N VAL A 72 -10.93 47.48 -5.37
CA VAL A 72 -12.34 47.90 -5.39
C VAL A 72 -12.99 48.15 -6.76
N ASP A 73 -14.18 47.56 -7.00
CA ASP A 73 -15.36 48.30 -7.49
C ASP A 73 -16.67 47.49 -7.24
N ASP A 74 -17.52 47.98 -6.33
CA ASP A 74 -19.00 47.95 -6.41
C ASP A 74 -19.55 49.22 -5.73
#